data_AF-A0A355H7Y6-F1
#
_entry.id   AF-A0A355H7Y6-F1
#
_cell.length_a   1.000
_cell.length_b   1.000
_cell.length_c   1.000
_cell.angle_alpha   90.00
_cell.angle_beta   90.00
_cell.angle_gamma   90.00
#
_symmetry.space_group_name_H-M   'P 1'
#
loop_
_entity.id
_entity.type
_entity.pdbx_description
1 polymer ?
#
loop_
_entity_poly.entity_id
_entity_poly.type
_entity_poly.pdbx_seq_one_letter_code
_entity_poly.pdbx_strand_id
1 'polypeptide(L)'
;FFLCFFMPSIVLSFEFPPERSENDAENEIGWLVAPLPIIVEGIGSSVPIAASISNVYRSTDLLMAKTLFKGDFEVSLFSISKFPVIDEKLLFSLGVTDFYMPFRSYDRGIDSGKEDYYQTLEKYNSNFVTFQSQFYNQRLEFLLTYSTGGTKLEKIFDVDGNDFSNIQSPQRNWVDHVIGTQIDLTDNHLDPSEGLRIGLLHSNTNYGLNELSDYAVDDLNITAYFPFFKTHTLLFNAFQSRSNITEKGLVDEDAVRNKFGLGCDLEKEAVACRNTETRRINYWLKRNRSSKATALGGLNRMRAYSQGRFYAANSSNYVLEYRLNYSEKRTPMNWIFLGGLRTVLQTSFFYETGSVADDISRLHQKMKSSFGVGFRAIISGLIYRFDLAKGEDGIAPTLFINYPLSLGSLGT
;
A
#
# COMPACT_ATOMS: atom_id res chain seq x y z
N PHE A 1 -10.33 19.58 23.43
CA PHE A 1 -10.05 18.22 23.93
C PHE A 1 -8.54 18.01 23.83
N PHE A 2 -7.79 18.60 24.76
CA PHE A 2 -6.33 18.79 24.68
C PHE A 2 -5.67 18.35 26.00
N LEU A 3 -6.13 17.24 26.56
CA LEU A 3 -5.64 16.68 27.81
C LEU A 3 -5.48 15.18 27.64
N CYS A 4 -4.29 14.75 27.19
CA CYS A 4 -3.76 13.39 27.38
C CYS A 4 -2.24 13.31 27.07
N PHE A 5 -1.49 14.40 27.33
CA PHE A 5 -0.02 14.39 27.24
C PHE A 5 0.68 14.19 28.60
N PHE A 6 -0.05 13.82 29.64
CA PHE A 6 0.55 13.37 30.90
C PHE A 6 0.72 11.85 30.87
N MET A 7 1.89 11.41 30.40
CA MET A 7 2.42 10.08 30.67
C MET A 7 2.47 9.87 32.19
N PRO A 8 1.87 8.80 32.74
CA PRO A 8 2.23 8.37 34.08
C PRO A 8 3.66 7.84 34.01
N SER A 9 4.55 8.52 34.70
CA SER A 9 5.91 8.10 35.01
C SER A 9 5.82 6.86 35.90
N ILE A 10 5.64 5.70 35.28
CA ILE A 10 5.76 4.39 35.93
C ILE A 10 6.78 3.59 35.13
N VAL A 11 8.03 3.67 35.62
CA VAL A 11 9.02 2.58 35.63
C VAL A 11 9.27 1.89 34.28
N LEU A 12 9.95 2.56 33.38
CA LEU A 12 10.86 1.91 32.43
C LEU A 12 12.10 2.80 32.31
N SER A 13 13.23 2.33 32.84
CA SER A 13 14.54 3.00 32.75
C SER A 13 15.15 2.81 31.35
N PHE A 14 14.40 3.16 30.31
CA PHE A 14 14.90 3.11 28.95
C PHE A 14 15.42 4.48 28.55
N GLU A 15 16.66 4.52 28.03
CA GLU A 15 17.24 5.70 27.42
C GLU A 15 16.48 6.00 26.12
N PHE A 16 15.90 7.20 26.01
CA PHE A 16 15.08 7.57 24.86
C PHE A 16 15.63 8.84 24.17
N PRO A 17 15.85 8.83 22.84
CA PRO A 17 15.70 7.67 21.95
C PRO A 17 16.74 6.57 22.24
N PRO A 18 16.40 5.29 22.04
CA PRO A 18 17.36 4.20 22.21
C PRO A 18 18.53 4.36 21.24
N GLU A 19 19.69 3.82 21.60
CA GLU A 19 20.89 3.84 20.76
C GLU A 19 20.60 3.16 19.40
N ARG A 20 21.08 3.75 18.31
CA ARG A 20 20.84 3.20 16.96
C ARG A 20 21.80 2.02 16.75
N SER A 21 21.27 0.83 16.53
CA SER A 21 22.08 -0.33 16.15
C SER A 21 22.64 -0.14 14.74
N GLU A 22 23.93 -0.45 14.55
CA GLU A 22 24.51 -0.62 13.22
C GLU A 22 24.29 -2.08 12.77
N ASN A 23 23.58 -2.31 11.66
CA ASN A 23 23.32 -3.65 11.13
C ASN A 23 23.96 -3.83 9.75
N ASP A 24 24.96 -4.71 9.66
CA ASP A 24 25.63 -5.07 8.40
C ASP A 24 24.65 -5.63 7.35
N ALA A 25 23.51 -6.20 7.77
CA ALA A 25 22.51 -6.73 6.85
C ALA A 25 22.00 -5.68 5.85
N GLU A 26 22.02 -4.40 6.24
CA GLU A 26 21.63 -3.28 5.36
C GLU A 26 22.62 -3.02 4.22
N ASN A 27 23.81 -3.62 4.25
CA ASN A 27 24.84 -3.46 3.21
C ASN A 27 25.20 -4.78 2.49
N GLU A 28 24.62 -5.90 2.91
CA GLU A 28 24.88 -7.21 2.33
C GLU A 28 23.94 -7.47 1.16
N ILE A 29 24.45 -8.06 0.07
CA ILE A 29 23.61 -8.41 -1.08
C ILE A 29 22.60 -9.49 -0.71
N GLY A 30 21.34 -9.28 -1.12
CA GLY A 30 20.24 -10.22 -0.94
C GLY A 30 19.44 -10.35 -2.21
N TRP A 31 18.81 -11.49 -2.44
CA TRP A 31 17.88 -11.65 -3.56
C TRP A 31 16.76 -12.63 -3.26
N LEU A 32 15.60 -12.37 -3.85
CA LEU A 32 14.48 -13.29 -3.99
C LEU A 32 14.00 -13.23 -5.44
N VAL A 33 13.82 -14.41 -6.04
CA VAL A 33 13.14 -14.58 -7.31
C VAL A 33 12.01 -15.56 -7.10
N ALA A 34 10.77 -15.12 -7.29
CA ALA A 34 9.59 -15.94 -7.03
C ALA A 34 8.52 -15.77 -8.11
N PRO A 35 7.85 -16.87 -8.51
CA PRO A 35 6.59 -16.76 -9.24
C PRO A 35 5.51 -16.20 -8.30
N LEU A 36 4.74 -15.24 -8.78
CA LEU A 36 3.62 -14.63 -8.07
C LEU A 36 2.33 -14.93 -8.83
N PRO A 37 1.69 -16.10 -8.62
CA PRO A 37 0.45 -16.41 -9.31
C PRO A 37 -0.65 -15.41 -8.92
N ILE A 38 -1.27 -14.82 -9.93
CA ILE A 38 -2.41 -13.92 -9.82
C ILE A 38 -3.61 -14.64 -10.43
N ILE A 39 -4.67 -14.80 -9.65
CA ILE A 39 -5.92 -15.41 -10.09
C ILE A 39 -7.02 -14.39 -9.82
N VAL A 40 -7.80 -14.11 -10.85
CA VAL A 40 -8.93 -13.20 -10.77
C VAL A 40 -10.17 -13.94 -11.24
N GLU A 41 -11.02 -14.25 -10.28
CA GLU A 41 -12.27 -14.97 -10.50
C GLU A 41 -13.11 -14.31 -11.60
N GLY A 42 -13.63 -15.13 -12.51
CA GLY A 42 -14.42 -14.68 -13.67
C GLY A 42 -13.63 -14.03 -14.81
N ILE A 43 -12.34 -13.69 -14.63
CA ILE A 43 -11.55 -12.97 -15.63
C ILE A 43 -10.40 -13.81 -16.18
N GLY A 44 -9.58 -14.40 -15.31
CA GLY A 44 -8.40 -15.13 -15.79
C GLY A 44 -7.29 -15.31 -14.74
N SER A 45 -6.13 -15.78 -15.21
CA SER A 45 -4.95 -15.97 -14.36
C SER A 45 -3.65 -15.64 -15.08
N SER A 46 -2.62 -15.25 -14.32
CA SER A 46 -1.28 -15.01 -14.83
C SER A 46 -0.24 -15.34 -13.75
N VAL A 47 0.97 -15.70 -14.15
CA VAL A 47 2.08 -16.00 -13.22
C VAL A 47 3.29 -15.13 -13.58
N PRO A 48 3.31 -13.86 -13.16
CA PRO A 48 4.51 -13.05 -13.24
C PRO A 48 5.64 -13.64 -12.40
N ILE A 49 6.88 -13.46 -12.86
CA ILE A 49 8.07 -13.68 -12.07
C ILE A 49 8.51 -12.34 -11.51
N ALA A 50 8.59 -12.23 -10.19
CA ALA A 50 9.17 -11.09 -9.51
C ALA A 50 10.58 -11.42 -9.02
N ALA A 51 11.47 -10.45 -9.15
CA ALA A 51 12.81 -10.49 -8.59
C ALA A 51 13.04 -9.22 -7.77
N SER A 52 13.45 -9.37 -6.51
CA SER A 52 13.94 -8.30 -5.67
C SER A 52 15.38 -8.61 -5.31
N ILE A 53 16.27 -7.65 -5.51
CA ILE A 53 17.68 -7.78 -5.22
C ILE A 53 18.08 -6.55 -4.42
N SER A 54 18.50 -6.74 -3.18
CA SER A 54 18.96 -5.66 -2.32
C SER A 54 20.45 -5.45 -2.42
N ASN A 55 20.86 -4.21 -2.14
CA ASN A 55 22.26 -3.84 -1.97
C ASN A 55 23.16 -4.26 -3.15
N VAL A 56 22.64 -4.13 -4.39
CA VAL A 56 23.41 -4.41 -5.61
C VAL A 56 24.59 -3.45 -5.77
N TYR A 57 24.45 -2.26 -5.20
CA TYR A 57 25.48 -1.25 -5.09
C TYR A 57 25.24 -0.41 -3.84
N ARG A 58 26.05 -0.62 -2.79
CA ARG A 58 25.82 0.00 -1.47
C ARG A 58 24.39 -0.27 -0.99
N SER A 59 23.58 0.77 -0.77
CA SER A 59 22.16 0.69 -0.39
C SER A 59 21.17 0.53 -1.56
N THR A 60 21.67 0.40 -2.81
CA THR A 60 20.81 0.35 -4.00
C THR A 60 20.06 -0.97 -4.12
N ASP A 61 18.74 -0.91 -4.25
CA ASP A 61 17.86 -2.06 -4.46
C ASP A 61 17.31 -2.08 -5.89
N LEU A 62 17.12 -3.28 -6.43
CA LEU A 62 16.44 -3.54 -7.69
C LEU A 62 15.15 -4.32 -7.43
N LEU A 63 14.06 -3.89 -8.06
CA LEU A 63 12.82 -4.65 -8.11
C LEU A 63 12.39 -4.79 -9.57
N MET A 64 12.05 -6.01 -9.95
CA MET A 64 11.63 -6.38 -11.28
C MET A 64 10.42 -7.29 -11.17
N ALA A 65 9.43 -7.12 -12.03
CA ALA A 65 8.41 -8.14 -12.25
C ALA A 65 8.10 -8.22 -13.73
N LYS A 66 8.03 -9.44 -14.28
CA LYS A 66 7.67 -9.65 -15.68
C LYS A 66 6.83 -10.90 -15.86
N THR A 67 5.77 -10.78 -16.64
CA THR A 67 5.06 -11.94 -17.18
C THR A 67 5.80 -12.45 -18.40
N LEU A 68 6.27 -13.70 -18.36
CA LEU A 68 7.10 -14.26 -19.44
C LEU A 68 6.29 -14.76 -20.65
N PHE A 69 5.03 -15.11 -20.44
CA PHE A 69 4.13 -15.60 -21.47
C PHE A 69 2.94 -14.66 -21.58
N LYS A 70 2.48 -14.37 -22.80
CA LYS A 70 1.22 -13.66 -22.98
C LYS A 70 0.09 -14.49 -22.37
N GLY A 71 -0.71 -13.85 -21.53
CA GLY A 71 -1.82 -14.47 -20.83
C GLY A 71 -2.92 -13.45 -20.59
N ASP A 72 -3.84 -13.76 -19.69
CA ASP A 72 -4.98 -12.89 -19.37
C ASP A 72 -4.52 -11.54 -18.80
N PHE A 73 -3.39 -11.54 -18.09
CA PHE A 73 -2.78 -10.37 -17.48
C PHE A 73 -1.30 -10.28 -17.82
N GLU A 74 -0.83 -9.08 -18.12
CA GLU A 74 0.58 -8.79 -18.36
C GLU A 74 1.08 -7.80 -17.30
N VAL A 75 2.19 -8.14 -16.67
CA VAL A 75 2.86 -7.29 -15.68
C VAL A 75 4.27 -7.05 -16.16
N SER A 76 4.68 -5.78 -16.22
CA SER A 76 6.06 -5.36 -16.43
C SER A 76 6.37 -4.23 -15.44
N LEU A 77 7.29 -4.48 -14.52
CA LEU A 77 7.76 -3.52 -13.54
C LEU A 77 9.28 -3.57 -13.51
N PHE A 78 9.89 -2.39 -13.42
CA PHE A 78 11.29 -2.22 -13.12
C PHE A 78 11.45 -1.00 -12.23
N SER A 79 12.17 -1.12 -11.12
CA SER A 79 12.56 0.02 -10.32
C SER A 79 13.96 -0.15 -9.72
N ILE A 80 14.68 0.95 -9.67
CA ILE A 80 15.91 1.12 -8.91
C ILE A 80 15.56 2.00 -7.73
N SER A 81 15.85 1.54 -6.52
CA SER A 81 15.59 2.29 -5.30
C SER A 81 16.89 2.57 -4.56
N LYS A 82 16.92 3.68 -3.82
CA LYS A 82 18.00 4.04 -2.90
C LYS A 82 19.39 4.14 -3.54
N PHE A 83 19.50 4.57 -4.80
CA PHE A 83 20.80 4.83 -5.41
C PHE A 83 21.48 6.05 -4.72
N PRO A 84 22.67 5.89 -4.12
CA PRO A 84 23.33 6.97 -3.38
C PRO A 84 23.93 8.00 -4.35
N VAL A 85 23.39 9.23 -4.35
CA VAL A 85 23.86 10.36 -5.17
C VAL A 85 24.95 11.15 -4.45
N ILE A 86 24.78 11.38 -3.14
CA ILE A 86 25.76 12.06 -2.28
C ILE A 86 25.91 11.22 -1.01
N ASP A 87 26.92 10.35 -1.03
CA ASP A 87 27.10 9.30 -0.02
C ASP A 87 25.76 8.60 0.29
N GLU A 88 25.60 8.10 1.50
CA GLU A 88 24.33 7.59 2.00
C GLU A 88 23.49 8.71 2.64
N LYS A 89 23.51 9.94 2.11
CA LYS A 89 22.71 11.06 2.64
C LYS A 89 21.64 11.52 1.69
N LEU A 90 21.90 11.47 0.38
CA LEU A 90 20.95 11.77 -0.66
C LEU A 90 20.81 10.57 -1.58
N LEU A 91 19.62 9.99 -1.58
CA LEU A 91 19.26 8.78 -2.29
C LEU A 91 18.29 9.13 -3.44
N PHE A 92 18.43 8.42 -4.54
CA PHE A 92 17.62 8.56 -5.72
C PHE A 92 16.94 7.23 -6.05
N SER A 93 15.65 7.29 -6.39
CA SER A 93 14.90 6.12 -6.85
C SER A 93 14.13 6.46 -8.10
N LEU A 94 13.97 5.50 -8.99
CA LEU A 94 13.15 5.62 -10.17
C LEU A 94 12.47 4.29 -10.48
N GLY A 95 11.31 4.35 -11.11
CA GLY A 95 10.65 3.14 -11.55
C GLY A 95 9.71 3.38 -12.70
N VAL A 96 9.43 2.30 -13.41
CA VAL A 96 8.51 2.22 -14.53
C VAL A 96 7.64 0.98 -14.36
N THR A 97 6.35 1.14 -14.61
CA THR A 97 5.36 0.08 -14.55
C THR A 97 4.50 0.14 -15.80
N ASP A 98 4.24 -1.02 -16.38
CA ASP A 98 3.30 -1.23 -17.48
C ASP A 98 2.52 -2.50 -17.17
N PHE A 99 1.23 -2.35 -16.88
CA PHE A 99 0.34 -3.41 -16.45
C PHE A 99 -0.88 -3.49 -17.37
N TYR A 100 -1.22 -4.70 -17.75
CA TYR A 100 -2.53 -5.08 -18.25
C TYR A 100 -3.14 -6.03 -17.24
N MET A 101 -3.96 -5.50 -16.33
CA MET A 101 -4.48 -6.27 -15.21
C MET A 101 -5.82 -5.71 -14.72
N PRO A 102 -6.59 -6.49 -13.95
CA PRO A 102 -7.90 -6.06 -13.53
C PRO A 102 -7.89 -5.43 -12.13
N PHE A 103 -8.75 -4.44 -11.92
CA PHE A 103 -8.86 -3.68 -10.67
C PHE A 103 -10.30 -3.68 -10.16
N ARG A 104 -10.49 -3.96 -8.87
CA ARG A 104 -11.81 -3.88 -8.22
C ARG A 104 -12.09 -2.47 -7.71
N SER A 105 -13.27 -1.96 -8.05
CA SER A 105 -13.81 -0.70 -7.53
C SER A 105 -15.03 -1.01 -6.67
N TYR A 106 -14.83 -0.98 -5.36
CA TYR A 106 -15.88 -1.23 -4.38
C TYR A 106 -16.82 -0.03 -4.25
N ASP A 107 -17.99 -0.26 -3.66
CA ASP A 107 -18.86 0.81 -3.19
C ASP A 107 -18.22 1.57 -2.02
N ARG A 108 -18.45 2.88 -1.96
CA ARG A 108 -17.84 3.78 -0.97
C ARG A 108 -18.36 3.54 0.44
N GLY A 109 -17.46 3.59 1.43
CA GLY A 109 -17.79 3.54 2.86
C GLY A 109 -17.47 2.21 3.55
N ILE A 110 -17.51 2.20 4.88
CA ILE A 110 -17.18 1.03 5.72
C ILE A 110 -18.25 -0.08 5.69
N ASP A 111 -19.44 0.25 5.20
CA ASP A 111 -20.60 -0.66 5.11
C ASP A 111 -20.67 -1.45 3.81
N SER A 112 -19.81 -1.12 2.84
CA SER A 112 -19.70 -1.81 1.56
C SER A 112 -19.48 -3.31 1.77
N GLY A 113 -20.32 -4.16 1.19
CA GLY A 113 -20.22 -5.61 1.23
C GLY A 113 -19.09 -6.16 0.35
N LYS A 114 -18.74 -7.45 0.54
CA LYS A 114 -17.65 -8.11 -0.19
C LYS A 114 -17.90 -8.15 -1.70
N GLU A 115 -19.16 -8.27 -2.09
CA GLU A 115 -19.65 -8.37 -3.47
C GLU A 115 -20.12 -7.01 -4.02
N ASP A 116 -19.95 -5.94 -3.24
CA ASP A 116 -20.31 -4.58 -3.64
C ASP A 116 -19.18 -3.92 -4.44
N TYR A 117 -18.83 -4.51 -5.58
CA TYR A 117 -17.87 -3.95 -6.53
C TYR A 117 -18.28 -4.13 -7.98
N TYR A 118 -17.64 -3.37 -8.85
CA TYR A 118 -17.45 -3.75 -10.26
C TYR A 118 -15.95 -3.86 -10.50
N GLN A 119 -15.57 -4.60 -11.54
CA GLN A 119 -14.17 -4.81 -11.89
C GLN A 119 -13.86 -4.19 -13.24
N THR A 120 -12.69 -3.59 -13.37
CA THR A 120 -12.17 -3.08 -14.64
C THR A 120 -11.03 -3.95 -15.10
N LEU A 121 -10.79 -4.07 -16.40
CA LEU A 121 -9.55 -4.54 -16.98
C LEU A 121 -8.90 -3.35 -17.67
N GLU A 122 -7.71 -2.99 -17.22
CA GLU A 122 -7.08 -1.72 -17.58
C GLU A 122 -5.67 -1.94 -18.12
N LYS A 123 -5.29 -1.12 -19.10
CA LYS A 123 -3.89 -0.85 -19.43
C LYS A 123 -3.45 0.34 -18.59
N TYR A 124 -2.54 0.10 -17.67
CA TYR A 124 -2.01 1.06 -16.73
C TYR A 124 -0.51 1.23 -16.98
N ASN A 125 -0.05 2.46 -17.14
CA ASN A 125 1.36 2.78 -17.14
C ASN A 125 1.66 3.89 -16.15
N SER A 126 2.84 3.82 -15.52
CA SER A 126 3.29 4.87 -14.62
C SER A 126 4.80 4.84 -14.52
N ASN A 127 5.37 6.01 -14.29
CA ASN A 127 6.75 6.17 -13.91
C ASN A 127 6.85 7.10 -12.72
N PHE A 128 7.87 6.88 -11.90
CA PHE A 128 8.15 7.73 -10.76
C PHE A 128 9.64 8.03 -10.65
N VAL A 129 9.93 9.15 -10.02
CA VAL A 129 11.25 9.56 -9.57
C VAL A 129 11.12 10.06 -8.14
N THR A 130 12.01 9.60 -7.26
CA THR A 130 12.04 9.97 -5.86
C THR A 130 13.42 10.43 -5.46
N PHE A 131 13.49 11.54 -4.75
CA PHE A 131 14.66 11.97 -3.99
C PHE A 131 14.37 11.82 -2.51
N GLN A 132 15.26 11.13 -1.80
CA GLN A 132 15.15 10.93 -0.36
C GLN A 132 16.45 11.39 0.29
N SER A 133 16.32 12.20 1.33
CA SER A 133 17.46 12.61 2.15
C SER A 133 17.34 12.04 3.54
N GLN A 134 18.46 11.59 4.10
CA GLN A 134 18.51 10.96 5.42
C GLN A 134 19.61 11.60 6.28
N PHE A 135 19.26 11.90 7.52
CA PHE A 135 20.10 12.60 8.49
C PHE A 135 20.12 11.89 9.84
N TYR A 136 21.18 12.13 10.61
CA TYR A 136 21.34 11.63 11.98
C TYR A 136 21.14 10.11 12.07
N ASN A 137 21.85 9.34 11.25
CA ASN A 137 21.72 7.87 11.18
C ASN A 137 20.26 7.44 10.94
N GLN A 138 19.66 7.99 9.87
CA GLN A 138 18.29 7.72 9.43
C GLN A 138 17.22 8.05 10.48
N ARG A 139 17.50 8.94 11.44
CA ARG A 139 16.50 9.40 12.41
C ARG A 139 15.58 10.46 11.84
N LEU A 140 16.04 11.19 10.84
CA LEU A 140 15.25 12.20 10.15
C LEU A 140 15.38 12.00 8.65
N GLU A 141 14.24 11.85 7.99
CA GLU A 141 14.18 11.65 6.56
C GLU A 141 13.19 12.61 5.90
N PHE A 142 13.52 13.03 4.69
CA PHE A 142 12.65 13.81 3.82
C PHE A 142 12.61 13.18 2.45
N LEU A 143 11.43 13.14 1.86
CA LEU A 143 11.17 12.49 0.59
C LEU A 143 10.40 13.44 -0.33
N LEU A 144 10.80 13.48 -1.58
CA LEU A 144 10.10 14.15 -2.66
C LEU A 144 9.92 13.15 -3.81
N THR A 145 8.69 12.84 -4.16
CA THR A 145 8.37 11.99 -5.31
C THR A 145 7.57 12.76 -6.34
N TYR A 146 7.95 12.57 -7.59
CA TYR A 146 7.17 12.94 -8.76
C TYR A 146 6.78 11.67 -9.49
N SER A 147 5.50 11.50 -9.79
CA SER A 147 5.05 10.43 -10.67
C SER A 147 4.09 10.94 -11.72
N THR A 148 4.06 10.24 -12.85
CA THR A 148 3.04 10.44 -13.87
C THR A 148 2.62 9.09 -14.40
N GLY A 149 1.42 9.03 -14.96
CA GLY A 149 0.91 7.80 -15.53
C GLY A 149 -0.37 8.02 -16.29
N GLY A 150 -0.82 6.92 -16.89
CA GLY A 150 -2.03 6.83 -17.66
C GLY A 150 -2.74 5.51 -17.41
N THR A 151 -4.06 5.52 -17.54
CA THR A 151 -4.87 4.30 -17.57
C THR A 151 -5.95 4.39 -18.63
N LYS A 152 -6.11 3.29 -19.36
CA LYS A 152 -7.16 3.07 -20.34
C LYS A 152 -7.93 1.80 -19.98
N LEU A 153 -9.24 1.93 -19.89
CA LEU A 153 -10.14 0.80 -19.68
C LEU A 153 -10.33 0.03 -20.99
N GLU A 154 -10.29 -1.29 -20.90
CA GLU A 154 -10.57 -2.20 -22.02
C GLU A 154 -11.87 -2.97 -21.81
N LYS A 155 -12.13 -3.42 -20.58
CA LYS A 155 -13.38 -4.11 -20.20
C LYS A 155 -13.85 -3.74 -18.80
N ILE A 156 -15.14 -3.89 -18.55
CA ILE A 156 -15.74 -3.83 -17.22
C ILE A 156 -16.50 -5.12 -16.98
N PHE A 157 -16.41 -5.64 -15.75
CA PHE A 157 -17.12 -6.83 -15.30
C PHE A 157 -18.01 -6.49 -14.11
N ASP A 158 -19.16 -7.13 -14.04
CA ASP A 158 -19.93 -7.18 -12.80
C ASP A 158 -19.32 -8.18 -11.80
N VAL A 159 -20.00 -8.39 -10.67
CA VAL A 159 -19.54 -9.33 -9.63
C VAL A 159 -19.65 -10.79 -10.05
N ASP A 160 -20.57 -11.11 -10.96
CA ASP A 160 -20.83 -12.46 -11.47
C ASP A 160 -19.89 -12.83 -12.64
N GLY A 161 -19.12 -11.87 -13.16
CA GLY A 161 -18.16 -12.03 -14.23
C GLY A 161 -18.69 -11.74 -15.63
N ASN A 162 -19.88 -11.15 -15.78
CA ASN A 162 -20.39 -10.69 -17.07
C ASN A 162 -19.55 -9.49 -17.56
N ASP A 163 -19.05 -9.53 -18.80
CA ASP A 163 -18.20 -8.48 -19.35
C ASP A 163 -18.95 -7.51 -20.27
N PHE A 164 -18.58 -6.23 -20.16
CA PHE A 164 -19.14 -5.12 -20.94
C PHE A 164 -17.99 -4.35 -21.61
N SER A 165 -17.98 -4.33 -22.93
CA SER A 165 -16.91 -3.72 -23.73
C SER A 165 -17.26 -2.37 -24.35
N ASN A 166 -18.53 -1.97 -24.35
CA ASN A 166 -18.97 -0.70 -24.93
C ASN A 166 -18.69 0.49 -23.98
N ILE A 167 -17.42 0.77 -23.73
CA ILE A 167 -16.97 1.71 -22.69
C ILE A 167 -16.73 3.09 -23.29
N GLN A 168 -17.40 4.12 -22.74
CA GLN A 168 -17.24 5.52 -23.18
C GLN A 168 -16.19 6.32 -22.39
N SER A 169 -15.34 5.65 -21.60
CA SER A 169 -14.41 6.31 -20.67
C SER A 169 -13.30 7.07 -21.40
N PRO A 170 -12.99 8.32 -21.01
CA PRO A 170 -11.75 8.94 -21.44
C PRO A 170 -10.55 8.17 -20.87
N GLN A 171 -9.43 8.21 -21.59
CA GLN A 171 -8.14 7.85 -21.01
C GLN A 171 -7.86 8.81 -19.86
N ARG A 172 -7.50 8.25 -18.71
CA ARG A 172 -7.17 9.05 -17.52
C ARG A 172 -5.66 9.16 -17.46
N ASN A 173 -5.14 10.37 -17.42
CA ASN A 173 -3.74 10.62 -17.13
C ASN A 173 -3.65 11.35 -15.78
N TRP A 174 -2.51 11.27 -15.14
CA TRP A 174 -2.28 12.03 -13.92
C TRP A 174 -0.82 12.41 -13.75
N VAL A 175 -0.62 13.41 -12.90
CA VAL A 175 0.65 13.80 -12.31
C VAL A 175 0.45 13.83 -10.80
N ASP A 176 1.30 13.12 -10.07
CA ASP A 176 1.34 13.18 -8.62
C ASP A 176 2.62 13.85 -8.13
N HIS A 177 2.47 14.62 -7.08
CA HIS A 177 3.57 15.14 -6.27
C HIS A 177 3.39 14.65 -4.85
N VAL A 178 4.44 14.05 -4.27
CA VAL A 178 4.44 13.57 -2.90
C VAL A 178 5.58 14.21 -2.13
N ILE A 179 5.27 14.73 -0.94
CA ILE A 179 6.24 15.22 0.03
C ILE A 179 6.08 14.39 1.29
N GLY A 180 7.17 13.77 1.72
CA GLY A 180 7.20 12.90 2.88
C GLY A 180 8.22 13.34 3.90
N THR A 181 7.94 13.10 5.19
CA THR A 181 8.95 13.18 6.24
C THR A 181 8.75 12.10 7.28
N GLN A 182 9.85 11.63 7.86
CA GLN A 182 9.83 10.65 8.92
C GLN A 182 10.78 11.06 10.04
N ILE A 183 10.29 10.93 11.27
CA ILE A 183 11.09 10.97 12.49
C ILE A 183 11.12 9.54 13.04
N ASP A 184 12.30 8.94 13.03
CA ASP A 184 12.56 7.58 13.48
C ASP A 184 13.43 7.61 14.74
N LEU A 185 12.78 7.51 15.89
CA LEU A 185 13.37 7.41 17.22
C LEU A 185 13.42 5.96 17.70
N THR A 186 13.62 5.02 16.79
CA THR A 186 13.74 3.59 17.12
C THR A 186 15.21 3.17 17.30
N ASP A 187 15.40 1.97 17.82
CA ASP A 187 16.69 1.30 17.97
C ASP A 187 17.26 0.82 16.61
N ASN A 188 16.41 0.33 15.70
CA ASN A 188 16.82 -0.15 14.38
C ASN A 188 15.89 0.35 13.28
N HIS A 189 16.43 0.82 12.16
CA HIS A 189 15.61 1.38 11.07
C HIS A 189 14.84 0.30 10.29
N LEU A 190 15.44 -0.85 10.02
CA LEU A 190 14.81 -1.94 9.26
C LEU A 190 13.85 -2.77 10.13
N ASP A 191 14.26 -3.16 11.33
CA ASP A 191 13.50 -4.00 12.24
C ASP A 191 13.48 -3.48 13.69
N PRO A 192 12.72 -2.41 13.96
CA PRO A 192 12.61 -1.84 15.30
C PRO A 192 12.12 -2.85 16.35
N SER A 193 12.79 -2.87 17.49
CA SER A 193 12.33 -3.55 18.71
C SER A 193 11.92 -2.57 19.81
N GLU A 194 12.42 -1.35 19.77
CA GLU A 194 12.18 -0.31 20.77
C GLU A 194 12.06 1.08 20.14
N GLY A 195 11.19 1.92 20.70
CA GLY A 195 11.13 3.34 20.40
C GLY A 195 9.90 3.75 19.60
N LEU A 196 10.00 4.87 18.88
CA LEU A 196 8.86 5.54 18.24
C LEU A 196 9.21 5.96 16.81
N ARG A 197 8.31 5.70 15.87
CA ARG A 197 8.40 6.20 14.49
C ARG A 197 7.16 7.02 14.16
N ILE A 198 7.36 8.21 13.62
CA ILE A 198 6.29 9.10 13.16
C ILE A 198 6.59 9.43 11.69
N GLY A 199 5.63 9.13 10.82
CA GLY A 199 5.67 9.47 9.40
C GLY A 199 4.54 10.42 9.05
N LEU A 200 4.84 11.37 8.17
CA LEU A 200 3.88 12.26 7.53
C LEU A 200 4.09 12.20 6.02
N LEU A 201 3.00 12.13 5.27
CA LEU A 201 3.04 12.12 3.81
C LEU A 201 1.90 12.97 3.25
N HIS A 202 2.24 13.95 2.43
CA HIS A 202 1.31 14.79 1.70
C HIS A 202 1.42 14.44 0.22
N SER A 203 0.30 14.09 -0.41
CA SER A 203 0.24 13.84 -1.86
C SER A 203 -0.78 14.75 -2.52
N ASN A 204 -0.47 15.20 -3.73
CA ASN A 204 -1.39 15.91 -4.62
C ASN A 204 -1.48 15.14 -5.93
N THR A 205 -2.69 14.84 -6.36
CA THR A 205 -2.96 14.23 -7.67
C THR A 205 -3.66 15.25 -8.55
N ASN A 206 -3.11 15.46 -9.74
CA ASN A 206 -3.71 16.27 -10.80
C ASN A 206 -4.05 15.39 -12.00
N TYR A 207 -5.33 15.29 -12.36
CA TYR A 207 -5.81 14.51 -13.49
C TYR A 207 -5.77 15.28 -14.82
N GLY A 208 -5.62 16.60 -14.79
CA GLY A 208 -5.60 17.47 -15.97
C GLY A 208 -6.90 17.43 -16.79
N LEU A 209 -7.98 16.91 -16.19
CA LEU A 209 -9.26 16.64 -16.81
C LEU A 209 -10.37 17.19 -15.93
N ASN A 210 -11.27 17.97 -16.51
CA ASN A 210 -12.41 18.54 -15.79
C ASN A 210 -13.45 17.45 -15.40
N GLU A 211 -13.32 16.23 -15.92
CA GLU A 211 -14.18 15.10 -15.58
C GLU A 211 -13.96 14.57 -14.16
N LEU A 212 -12.73 14.62 -13.65
CA LEU A 212 -12.34 14.03 -12.37
C LEU A 212 -11.93 15.13 -11.41
N SER A 213 -12.25 14.95 -10.13
CA SER A 213 -11.77 15.89 -9.11
C SER A 213 -10.33 15.60 -8.75
N ASP A 214 -9.53 16.65 -8.70
CA ASP A 214 -8.20 16.62 -8.12
C ASP A 214 -8.32 16.69 -6.60
N TYR A 215 -7.37 16.07 -5.91
CA TYR A 215 -7.37 16.05 -4.47
C TYR A 215 -5.96 16.00 -3.89
N ALA A 216 -5.86 16.53 -2.68
CA ALA A 216 -4.73 16.36 -1.80
C ALA A 216 -5.06 15.29 -0.74
N VAL A 217 -4.07 14.50 -0.33
CA VAL A 217 -4.19 13.53 0.77
C VAL A 217 -3.06 13.73 1.77
N ASP A 218 -3.44 13.86 3.04
CA ASP A 218 -2.54 13.94 4.19
C ASP A 218 -2.62 12.64 4.99
N ASP A 219 -1.50 11.94 5.07
CA ASP A 219 -1.33 10.70 5.82
C ASP A 219 -0.43 10.92 7.05
N LEU A 220 -0.89 10.42 8.20
CA LEU A 220 -0.14 10.36 9.45
C LEU A 220 -0.03 8.90 9.88
N ASN A 221 1.18 8.47 10.22
CA ASN A 221 1.44 7.14 10.73
C ASN A 221 2.33 7.22 11.96
N ILE A 222 1.89 6.64 13.06
CA ILE A 222 2.64 6.60 14.32
C ILE A 222 2.77 5.14 14.73
N THR A 223 4.00 4.68 14.92
CA THR A 223 4.29 3.32 15.38
C THR A 223 5.18 3.37 16.62
N ALA A 224 4.73 2.73 17.70
CA ALA A 224 5.49 2.57 18.93
C ALA A 224 5.88 1.10 19.14
N TYR A 225 7.10 0.87 19.58
CA TYR A 225 7.72 -0.43 19.79
C TYR A 225 8.13 -0.57 21.25
N PHE A 226 7.65 -1.62 21.88
CA PHE A 226 7.93 -1.92 23.28
C PHE A 226 8.57 -3.30 23.38
N PRO A 227 9.86 -3.39 23.72
CA PRO A 227 10.50 -4.67 23.96
C PRO A 227 10.02 -5.24 25.29
N PHE A 228 9.81 -6.55 25.34
CA PHE A 228 9.60 -7.26 26.60
C PHE A 228 10.25 -8.63 26.53
N PHE A 229 10.90 -9.03 27.63
CA PHE A 229 11.89 -10.12 27.59
C PHE A 229 12.98 -9.87 26.53
N LYS A 230 13.79 -10.88 26.20
CA LYS A 230 14.91 -10.73 25.25
C LYS A 230 14.51 -10.84 23.78
N THR A 231 13.38 -11.47 23.49
CA THR A 231 13.03 -11.93 22.13
C THR A 231 11.65 -11.49 21.69
N HIS A 232 10.98 -10.60 22.44
CA HIS A 232 9.60 -10.24 22.15
C HIS A 232 9.45 -8.73 22.04
N THR A 233 8.59 -8.32 21.10
CA THR A 233 8.30 -6.92 20.82
C THR A 233 6.80 -6.74 20.68
N LEU A 234 6.26 -5.70 21.31
CA LEU A 234 4.88 -5.29 21.15
C LEU A 234 4.85 -4.01 20.32
N LEU A 235 4.10 -4.03 19.24
CA LEU A 235 3.94 -2.92 18.30
C LEU A 235 2.53 -2.38 18.40
N PHE A 236 2.43 -1.06 18.54
CA PHE A 236 1.19 -0.31 18.38
C PHE A 236 1.35 0.62 17.19
N ASN A 237 0.45 0.53 16.21
CA ASN A 237 0.40 1.47 15.09
C ASN A 237 -0.94 2.19 15.06
N ALA A 238 -0.90 3.49 14.80
CA ALA A 238 -2.04 4.34 14.57
C ALA A 238 -1.84 5.09 13.24
N PHE A 239 -2.78 4.90 12.33
CA PHE A 239 -2.79 5.50 11.01
C PHE A 239 -4.04 6.35 10.84
N GLN A 240 -3.87 7.54 10.26
CA GLN A 240 -4.97 8.40 9.81
C GLN A 240 -4.66 8.95 8.42
N SER A 241 -5.68 9.02 7.59
CA SER A 241 -5.61 9.65 6.27
C SER A 241 -6.80 10.57 6.07
N ARG A 242 -6.57 11.73 5.45
CA ARG A 242 -7.62 12.68 5.10
C ARG A 242 -7.39 13.21 3.71
N SER A 243 -8.45 13.34 2.92
CA SER A 243 -8.39 13.91 1.59
C SER A 243 -9.27 15.13 1.44
N ASN A 244 -8.80 16.11 0.67
CA ASN A 244 -9.52 17.33 0.35
C ASN A 244 -9.51 17.56 -1.16
N ILE A 245 -10.65 18.00 -1.72
CA ILE A 245 -10.74 18.35 -3.14
C ILE A 245 -9.99 19.66 -3.36
N THR A 246 -9.04 19.65 -4.29
CA THR A 246 -8.28 20.84 -4.72
C THR A 246 -8.91 21.47 -5.95
N GLU A 247 -9.39 20.66 -6.89
CA GLU A 247 -10.15 21.10 -8.06
C GLU A 247 -11.36 20.20 -8.28
N LYS A 248 -12.53 20.80 -8.54
CA LYS A 248 -13.79 20.08 -8.68
C LYS A 248 -13.95 19.54 -10.09
N GLY A 249 -14.15 18.24 -10.20
CA GLY A 249 -14.60 17.57 -11.42
C GLY A 249 -16.13 17.56 -11.57
N LEU A 250 -16.63 16.70 -12.47
CA LEU A 250 -18.07 16.58 -12.73
C LEU A 250 -18.83 15.96 -11.56
N VAL A 251 -19.89 16.63 -11.11
CA VAL A 251 -20.79 16.16 -10.04
C VAL A 251 -22.25 16.04 -10.46
N ASP A 252 -22.55 16.44 -11.70
CA ASP A 252 -23.83 16.25 -12.37
C ASP A 252 -23.94 14.83 -12.91
N GLU A 253 -25.03 14.13 -12.59
CA GLU A 253 -25.17 12.71 -12.91
C GLU A 253 -25.25 12.46 -14.41
N ASP A 254 -26.01 13.28 -15.15
CA ASP A 254 -26.18 13.12 -16.59
C ASP A 254 -24.85 13.36 -17.33
N ALA A 255 -24.10 14.40 -16.93
CA ALA A 255 -22.76 14.65 -17.46
C ALA A 255 -21.78 13.50 -17.18
N VAL A 256 -21.81 12.92 -15.97
CA VAL A 256 -20.96 11.77 -15.63
C VAL A 256 -21.40 10.53 -16.42
N ARG A 257 -22.71 10.29 -16.58
CA ARG A 257 -23.24 9.16 -17.37
C ARG A 257 -22.85 9.26 -18.84
N ASN A 258 -22.90 10.45 -19.43
CA ASN A 258 -22.46 10.70 -20.80
C ASN A 258 -20.95 10.43 -21.03
N LYS A 259 -20.13 10.48 -19.98
CA LYS A 259 -18.67 10.26 -20.04
C LYS A 259 -18.22 8.88 -19.58
N PHE A 260 -18.97 8.25 -18.68
CA PHE A 260 -18.59 7.02 -18.01
C PHE A 260 -19.63 5.90 -18.18
N GLY A 261 -20.60 6.07 -19.08
CA GLY A 261 -21.58 5.06 -19.43
C GLY A 261 -20.98 3.80 -20.05
N LEU A 262 -21.82 2.77 -20.12
CA LEU A 262 -21.58 1.46 -20.71
C LEU A 262 -22.45 1.19 -21.94
N GLY A 263 -23.40 2.07 -22.28
CA GLY A 263 -24.22 1.92 -23.49
C GLY A 263 -25.01 0.60 -23.52
N CYS A 264 -25.70 0.30 -22.42
CA CYS A 264 -26.31 -1.01 -22.14
C CYS A 264 -27.49 -1.42 -23.03
N ASP A 265 -27.96 -0.57 -23.95
CA ASP A 265 -29.17 -0.82 -24.74
C ASP A 265 -29.03 -2.00 -25.72
N LEU A 266 -27.79 -2.31 -26.12
CA LEU A 266 -27.46 -3.39 -27.05
C LEU A 266 -26.80 -4.59 -26.36
N GLU A 267 -26.64 -4.54 -25.04
CA GLU A 267 -26.00 -5.61 -24.27
C GLU A 267 -26.96 -6.77 -24.04
N LYS A 268 -26.45 -8.00 -24.17
CA LYS A 268 -27.24 -9.23 -23.97
C LYS A 268 -27.81 -9.28 -22.55
N GLU A 269 -26.97 -8.96 -21.57
CA GLU A 269 -27.33 -8.88 -20.15
C GLU A 269 -27.65 -7.43 -19.75
N ALA A 270 -28.60 -6.80 -20.44
CA ALA A 270 -28.89 -5.37 -20.30
C ALA A 270 -29.22 -4.93 -18.86
N VAL A 271 -29.82 -5.80 -18.05
CA VAL A 271 -30.10 -5.52 -16.63
C VAL A 271 -28.80 -5.50 -15.81
N ALA A 272 -27.94 -6.50 -15.97
CA ALA A 272 -26.65 -6.58 -15.29
C ALA A 272 -25.74 -5.40 -15.70
N CYS A 273 -25.74 -5.04 -16.98
CA CYS A 273 -25.04 -3.87 -17.49
C CYS A 273 -25.53 -2.59 -16.80
N ARG A 274 -26.85 -2.35 -16.72
CA ARG A 274 -27.41 -1.14 -16.09
C ARG A 274 -27.10 -1.05 -14.60
N ASN A 275 -27.09 -2.18 -13.89
CA ASN A 275 -26.68 -2.22 -12.48
C ASN A 275 -25.21 -1.84 -12.32
N THR A 276 -24.34 -2.41 -13.17
CA THR A 276 -22.90 -2.12 -13.19
C THR A 276 -22.61 -0.68 -13.57
N GLU A 277 -23.28 -0.15 -14.58
CA GLU A 277 -23.21 1.26 -14.98
C GLU A 277 -23.60 2.15 -13.79
N THR A 278 -24.75 1.90 -13.17
CA THR A 278 -25.21 2.67 -12.00
C THR A 278 -24.19 2.65 -10.86
N ARG A 279 -23.60 1.49 -10.55
CA ARG A 279 -22.55 1.37 -9.53
C ARG A 279 -21.32 2.21 -9.89
N ARG A 280 -20.85 2.12 -11.14
CA ARG A 280 -19.72 2.90 -11.65
C ARG A 280 -19.98 4.40 -11.64
N ILE A 281 -21.15 4.84 -12.09
CA ILE A 281 -21.53 6.27 -12.07
C ILE A 281 -21.55 6.78 -10.62
N ASN A 282 -22.13 6.01 -9.70
CA ASN A 282 -22.12 6.33 -8.27
C ASN A 282 -20.72 6.40 -7.68
N TYR A 283 -19.81 5.49 -8.07
CA TYR A 283 -18.41 5.51 -7.66
C TYR A 283 -17.75 6.85 -8.02
N TRP A 284 -17.86 7.26 -9.29
CA TRP A 284 -17.24 8.50 -9.78
C TRP A 284 -17.90 9.75 -9.21
N LEU A 285 -19.23 9.79 -9.13
CA LEU A 285 -19.97 10.91 -8.52
C LEU A 285 -19.56 11.12 -7.06
N LYS A 286 -19.55 10.06 -6.25
CA LYS A 286 -19.17 10.16 -4.83
C LYS A 286 -17.71 10.56 -4.67
N ARG A 287 -16.80 10.02 -5.49
CA ARG A 287 -15.39 10.40 -5.50
C ARG A 287 -15.19 11.87 -5.88
N ASN A 288 -15.90 12.36 -6.90
CA ASN A 288 -15.82 13.76 -7.31
C ASN A 288 -16.45 14.72 -6.28
N ARG A 289 -17.40 14.26 -5.47
CA ARG A 289 -18.00 15.08 -4.41
C ARG A 289 -17.19 15.12 -3.12
N SER A 290 -16.49 14.03 -2.79
CA SER A 290 -15.91 13.82 -1.45
C SER A 290 -14.46 13.33 -1.45
N SER A 291 -13.73 13.45 -2.56
CA SER A 291 -12.34 12.97 -2.73
C SER A 291 -12.12 11.51 -2.29
N LYS A 292 -10.86 11.08 -2.12
CA LYS A 292 -10.49 9.74 -1.69
C LYS A 292 -9.19 9.80 -0.88
N ALA A 293 -9.29 9.50 0.41
CA ALA A 293 -8.14 9.28 1.28
C ALA A 293 -7.49 7.93 0.98
N THR A 294 -6.33 7.67 1.59
CA THR A 294 -5.67 6.38 1.53
C THR A 294 -6.63 5.30 2.02
N ALA A 295 -6.97 4.39 1.11
CA ALA A 295 -7.95 3.34 1.36
C ALA A 295 -7.40 2.26 2.31
N LEU A 296 -8.31 1.54 2.96
CA LEU A 296 -7.98 0.37 3.79
C LEU A 296 -8.21 -0.93 3.02
N GLY A 297 -7.43 -1.95 3.37
CA GLY A 297 -7.40 -3.25 2.70
C GLY A 297 -6.17 -3.39 1.80
N GLY A 298 -5.64 -4.62 1.71
CA GLY A 298 -4.41 -4.95 1.00
C GLY A 298 -3.22 -5.23 1.91
N LEU A 299 -2.01 -5.06 1.40
CA LEU A 299 -0.77 -5.54 2.04
C LEU A 299 -0.39 -4.76 3.31
N ASN A 300 -0.70 -3.46 3.35
CA ASN A 300 -0.18 -2.57 4.39
C ASN A 300 -1.04 -2.52 5.65
N ARG A 301 -2.37 -2.58 5.50
CA ARG A 301 -3.33 -2.33 6.59
C ARG A 301 -4.69 -2.95 6.27
N MET A 302 -5.34 -3.51 7.30
CA MET A 302 -6.57 -4.30 7.15
C MET A 302 -6.33 -5.51 6.23
N ARG A 303 -5.33 -6.32 6.55
CA ARG A 303 -4.71 -7.35 5.67
C ARG A 303 -5.62 -8.51 5.29
N ALA A 304 -6.73 -8.70 5.99
CA ALA A 304 -7.73 -9.70 5.60
C ALA A 304 -8.62 -9.26 4.43
N TYR A 305 -8.56 -7.99 4.05
CA TYR A 305 -9.44 -7.38 3.06
C TYR A 305 -8.67 -7.08 1.77
N SER A 306 -9.35 -7.14 0.62
CA SER A 306 -8.72 -6.85 -0.68
C SER A 306 -8.14 -5.44 -0.75
N GLN A 307 -7.19 -5.22 -1.66
CA GLN A 307 -6.62 -3.90 -1.90
C GLN A 307 -7.71 -2.86 -2.17
N GLY A 308 -7.71 -1.77 -1.39
CA GLY A 308 -8.66 -0.67 -1.54
C GLY A 308 -10.11 -1.01 -1.21
N ARG A 309 -10.35 -2.05 -0.39
CA ARG A 309 -11.68 -2.55 -0.01
C ARG A 309 -12.59 -1.49 0.59
N PHE A 310 -12.04 -0.62 1.44
CA PHE A 310 -12.78 0.45 2.09
C PHE A 310 -12.13 1.78 1.77
N TYR A 311 -12.90 2.72 1.23
CA TYR A 311 -12.43 4.06 0.93
C TYR A 311 -13.52 5.10 1.19
N ALA A 312 -13.10 6.30 1.60
CA ALA A 312 -13.91 7.48 1.81
C ALA A 312 -13.01 8.73 1.82
N ALA A 313 -13.51 9.89 2.28
CA ALA A 313 -12.73 11.12 2.41
C ALA A 313 -11.74 11.07 3.60
N ASN A 314 -11.99 10.17 4.55
CA ASN A 314 -11.13 9.94 5.70
C ASN A 314 -11.00 8.44 5.95
N SER A 315 -9.83 8.02 6.43
CA SER A 315 -9.61 6.66 6.94
C SER A 315 -8.82 6.67 8.23
N SER A 316 -9.05 5.65 9.06
CA SER A 316 -8.25 5.39 10.26
C SER A 316 -8.03 3.90 10.42
N ASN A 317 -6.85 3.53 10.90
CA ASN A 317 -6.52 2.15 11.23
C ASN A 317 -5.63 2.10 12.46
N TYR A 318 -5.85 1.10 13.30
CA TYR A 318 -5.06 0.82 14.49
C TYR A 318 -4.65 -0.63 14.46
N VAL A 319 -3.39 -0.90 14.76
CA VAL A 319 -2.82 -2.24 14.77
C VAL A 319 -2.11 -2.50 16.08
N LEU A 320 -2.39 -3.66 16.65
CA LEU A 320 -1.63 -4.27 17.71
C LEU A 320 -0.92 -5.48 17.13
N GLU A 321 0.41 -5.52 17.16
CA GLU A 321 1.19 -6.66 16.67
C GLU A 321 2.19 -7.13 17.73
N TYR A 322 2.08 -8.39 18.12
CA TYR A 322 3.04 -9.08 18.96
C TYR A 322 4.05 -9.80 18.06
N ARG A 323 5.35 -9.68 18.35
CA ARG A 323 6.43 -10.33 17.61
C ARG A 323 7.27 -11.20 18.52
N LEU A 324 7.65 -12.36 18.00
CA LEU A 324 8.56 -13.31 18.61
C LEU A 324 9.76 -13.53 17.69
N ASN A 325 10.94 -13.14 18.15
CA ASN A 325 12.21 -13.25 17.44
C ASN A 325 12.91 -14.54 17.86
N TYR A 326 13.04 -15.51 16.94
CA TYR A 326 13.56 -16.84 17.29
C TYR A 326 15.09 -16.90 17.28
N SER A 327 15.74 -16.15 16.39
CA SER A 327 17.18 -16.27 16.20
C SER A 327 17.75 -15.11 15.38
N GLU A 328 18.79 -14.47 15.91
CA GLU A 328 19.69 -13.57 15.18
C GLU A 328 20.95 -14.32 14.75
N LYS A 329 20.81 -15.33 13.89
CA LYS A 329 21.96 -16.14 13.45
C LYS A 329 22.30 -15.80 12.02
N ARG A 330 23.52 -15.26 11.81
CA ARG A 330 24.13 -15.09 10.49
C ARG A 330 24.36 -16.46 9.86
N THR A 331 23.42 -16.91 9.05
CA THR A 331 23.54 -18.14 8.27
C THR A 331 23.51 -17.80 6.79
N PRO A 332 24.63 -18.02 6.05
CA PRO A 332 24.63 -17.85 4.60
C PRO A 332 23.56 -18.73 3.97
N MET A 333 22.77 -18.15 3.08
CA MET A 333 21.83 -18.85 2.24
C MET A 333 22.15 -18.46 0.80
N ASN A 334 22.34 -19.45 -0.06
CA ASN A 334 22.71 -19.23 -1.46
C ASN A 334 21.92 -20.19 -2.34
N TRP A 335 20.60 -20.00 -2.38
CA TRP A 335 19.74 -20.69 -3.31
C TRP A 335 19.53 -19.82 -4.54
N ILE A 336 19.32 -20.46 -5.70
CA ILE A 336 19.16 -19.76 -6.98
C ILE A 336 18.04 -18.72 -6.91
N PHE A 337 16.94 -19.05 -6.21
CA PHE A 337 15.75 -18.21 -6.05
C PHE A 337 15.75 -17.41 -4.74
N LEU A 338 16.69 -17.65 -3.82
CA LEU A 338 16.76 -16.95 -2.55
C LEU A 338 18.18 -16.99 -1.99
N GLY A 339 18.82 -15.84 -1.85
CA GLY A 339 20.15 -15.79 -1.25
C GLY A 339 20.47 -14.49 -0.55
N GLY A 340 21.54 -14.56 0.24
CA GLY A 340 21.96 -13.52 1.17
C GLY A 340 22.30 -14.12 2.53
N LEU A 341 22.68 -13.25 3.46
CA LEU A 341 22.91 -13.61 4.85
C LEU A 341 21.59 -13.46 5.59
N ARG A 342 21.02 -14.59 6.01
CA ARG A 342 19.84 -14.58 6.86
C ARG A 342 20.26 -14.06 8.23
N THR A 343 19.56 -13.04 8.70
CA THR A 343 19.86 -12.40 9.99
C THR A 343 18.79 -12.75 11.00
N VAL A 344 17.49 -12.71 10.66
CA VAL A 344 16.40 -12.90 11.65
C VAL A 344 15.24 -13.72 11.11
N LEU A 345 14.70 -14.63 11.95
CA LEU A 345 13.38 -15.26 11.75
C LEU A 345 12.43 -14.84 12.86
N GLN A 346 11.22 -14.44 12.48
CA GLN A 346 10.21 -13.97 13.44
C GLN A 346 8.82 -14.52 13.09
N THR A 347 8.02 -14.73 14.13
CA THR A 347 6.58 -14.88 13.99
C THR A 347 5.90 -13.68 14.62
N SER A 348 4.83 -13.22 13.98
CA SER A 348 4.02 -12.11 14.43
C SER A 348 2.56 -12.53 14.55
N PHE A 349 1.86 -11.99 15.53
CA PHE A 349 0.43 -12.13 15.72
C PHE A 349 -0.15 -10.73 15.76
N PHE A 350 -1.14 -10.45 14.93
CA PHE A 350 -1.67 -9.09 14.81
C PHE A 350 -3.18 -9.06 14.92
N TYR A 351 -3.67 -7.95 15.46
CA TYR A 351 -5.06 -7.53 15.44
C TYR A 351 -5.12 -6.12 14.88
N GLU A 352 -6.03 -5.90 13.95
CA GLU A 352 -6.22 -4.64 13.26
C GLU A 352 -7.68 -4.23 13.37
N THR A 353 -7.91 -2.94 13.52
CA THR A 353 -9.25 -2.37 13.39
C THR A 353 -9.17 -1.08 12.60
N GLY A 354 -10.16 -0.83 11.75
CA GLY A 354 -10.13 0.32 10.87
C GLY A 354 -11.51 0.72 10.36
N SER A 355 -11.59 1.96 9.89
CA SER A 355 -12.82 2.52 9.33
C SER A 355 -12.54 3.62 8.34
N VAL A 356 -13.52 3.88 7.49
CA VAL A 356 -13.53 4.97 6.52
C VAL A 356 -14.86 5.72 6.62
N ALA A 357 -14.81 7.04 6.52
CA ALA A 357 -16.01 7.88 6.52
C ALA A 357 -15.79 9.19 5.76
N ASP A 358 -16.86 9.71 5.13
CA ASP A 358 -16.83 11.04 4.52
C ASP A 358 -16.89 12.15 5.57
N ASP A 359 -17.68 11.93 6.63
CA ASP A 359 -17.72 12.79 7.81
C ASP A 359 -16.80 12.22 8.89
N ILE A 360 -15.83 13.02 9.33
CA ILE A 360 -14.88 12.65 10.38
C ILE A 360 -15.56 12.30 11.71
N SER A 361 -16.73 12.89 12.01
CA SER A 361 -17.50 12.59 13.23
C SER A 361 -18.00 11.13 13.29
N ARG A 362 -18.08 10.48 12.12
CA ARG A 362 -18.53 9.10 11.96
C ARG A 362 -17.39 8.09 11.87
N LEU A 363 -16.15 8.55 11.73
CA LEU A 363 -14.99 7.71 11.44
C LEU A 363 -14.77 6.58 12.46
N HIS A 364 -15.11 6.80 13.74
CA HIS A 364 -14.94 5.80 14.79
C HIS A 364 -16.25 5.20 15.30
N GLN A 365 -17.39 5.48 14.65
CA GLN A 365 -18.69 4.94 15.07
C GLN A 365 -18.87 3.47 14.71
N LYS A 366 -18.35 3.07 13.54
CA LYS A 366 -18.34 1.69 13.08
C LYS A 366 -16.97 1.35 12.54
N MET A 367 -16.36 0.29 13.04
CA MET A 367 -15.05 -0.18 12.63
C MET A 367 -15.12 -1.65 12.27
N LYS A 368 -14.35 -2.04 11.25
CA LYS A 368 -14.14 -3.44 10.87
C LYS A 368 -12.83 -3.90 11.49
N SER A 369 -12.71 -5.21 11.70
CA SER A 369 -11.48 -5.79 12.27
C SER A 369 -10.94 -6.92 11.43
N SER A 370 -9.65 -7.18 11.58
CA SER A 370 -8.94 -8.35 11.07
C SER A 370 -7.90 -8.82 12.06
N PHE A 371 -7.58 -10.10 12.05
CA PHE A 371 -6.49 -10.66 12.85
C PHE A 371 -5.77 -11.74 12.08
N GLY A 372 -4.52 -12.02 12.44
CA GLY A 372 -3.74 -13.01 11.71
C GLY A 372 -2.42 -13.35 12.34
N VAL A 373 -1.72 -14.23 11.64
CA VAL A 373 -0.36 -14.67 11.94
C VAL A 373 0.54 -14.34 10.75
N GLY A 374 1.76 -13.90 11.03
CA GLY A 374 2.75 -13.54 10.03
C GLY A 374 4.09 -14.19 10.30
N PHE A 375 4.79 -14.61 9.26
CA PHE A 375 6.15 -15.14 9.31
C PHE A 375 7.07 -14.19 8.57
N ARG A 376 8.14 -13.74 9.24
CA ARG A 376 9.13 -12.81 8.70
C ARG A 376 10.50 -13.46 8.61
N ALA A 377 11.18 -13.24 7.50
CA ALA A 377 12.59 -13.54 7.33
C ALA A 377 13.31 -12.27 6.88
N ILE A 378 14.33 -11.88 7.63
CA ILE A 378 15.20 -10.75 7.28
C ILE A 378 16.47 -11.32 6.69
N ILE A 379 16.71 -11.03 5.42
CA ILE A 379 17.85 -11.54 4.66
C ILE A 379 18.45 -10.36 3.92
N SER A 380 19.67 -9.97 4.28
CA SER A 380 20.45 -8.97 3.54
C SER A 380 19.66 -7.67 3.24
N GLY A 381 19.00 -7.10 4.26
CA GLY A 381 18.27 -5.83 4.13
C GLY A 381 16.82 -5.96 3.63
N LEU A 382 16.42 -7.12 3.10
CA LEU A 382 15.04 -7.37 2.68
C LEU A 382 14.25 -8.08 3.78
N ILE A 383 13.04 -7.60 4.02
CA ILE A 383 12.06 -8.25 4.89
C ILE A 383 11.09 -9.03 4.01
N TYR A 384 11.20 -10.35 4.03
CA TYR A 384 10.22 -11.24 3.42
C TYR A 384 9.14 -11.57 4.43
N ARG A 385 7.89 -11.29 4.09
CA ARG A 385 6.76 -11.51 4.99
C ARG A 385 5.64 -12.27 4.32
N PHE A 386 5.20 -13.34 4.98
CA PHE A 386 4.01 -14.09 4.64
C PHE A 386 3.00 -14.00 5.78
N ASP A 387 1.83 -13.42 5.50
CA ASP A 387 0.74 -13.27 6.46
C ASP A 387 -0.46 -14.12 6.06
N LEU A 388 -1.13 -14.71 7.06
CA LEU A 388 -2.46 -15.30 6.96
C LEU A 388 -3.40 -14.50 7.85
N ALA A 389 -4.25 -13.69 7.22
CA ALA A 389 -5.20 -12.83 7.92
C ALA A 389 -6.64 -13.35 7.77
N LYS A 390 -7.47 -13.17 8.79
CA LYS A 390 -8.91 -13.47 8.79
C LYS A 390 -9.69 -12.21 9.14
N GLY A 391 -10.75 -11.96 8.38
CA GLY A 391 -11.71 -10.87 8.57
C GLY A 391 -13.10 -11.31 8.16
N GLU A 392 -14.03 -10.36 8.02
CA GLU A 392 -15.40 -10.68 7.59
C GLU A 392 -15.47 -11.21 6.15
N ASP A 393 -14.58 -10.74 5.27
CA ASP A 393 -14.53 -11.16 3.85
C ASP A 393 -13.93 -12.58 3.65
N GLY A 394 -13.36 -13.17 4.72
CA GLY A 394 -12.75 -14.50 4.71
C GLY A 394 -11.30 -14.52 5.18
N ILE A 395 -10.53 -15.49 4.66
CA ILE A 395 -9.09 -15.64 4.91
C ILE A 395 -8.32 -15.10 3.70
N ALA A 396 -7.30 -14.30 3.94
CA ALA A 396 -6.43 -13.74 2.91
C ALA A 396 -4.96 -14.11 3.20
N PRO A 397 -4.33 -14.96 2.34
CA PRO A 397 -2.89 -15.11 2.33
C PRO A 397 -2.24 -13.95 1.57
N THR A 398 -1.19 -13.36 2.13
CA THR A 398 -0.43 -12.29 1.48
C THR A 398 1.06 -12.53 1.60
N LEU A 399 1.77 -12.45 0.47
CA LEU A 399 3.23 -12.44 0.40
C LEU A 399 3.68 -11.06 -0.06
N PHE A 400 4.60 -10.44 0.67
CA PHE A 400 5.16 -9.16 0.30
C PHE A 400 6.59 -8.99 0.79
N ILE A 401 7.28 -8.06 0.16
CA ILE A 401 8.66 -7.66 0.48
C ILE A 401 8.57 -6.25 1.06
N ASN A 402 9.36 -5.99 2.11
CA ASN A 402 9.37 -4.77 2.93
C ASN A 402 8.38 -4.76 4.10
N TYR A 403 8.46 -3.68 4.88
CA TYR A 403 7.78 -3.52 6.14
C TYR A 403 6.32 -3.05 5.95
N PRO A 404 5.31 -3.76 6.50
CA PRO A 404 3.92 -3.31 6.43
C PRO A 404 3.70 -2.13 7.37
N LEU A 405 2.64 -1.34 7.15
CA LEU A 405 2.29 -0.17 7.96
C LEU A 405 3.21 1.05 7.76
N SER A 406 4.12 1.03 6.78
CA SER A 406 4.89 2.22 6.36
C SER A 406 4.01 3.23 5.58
N LEU A 407 4.53 4.44 5.39
CA LEU A 407 3.93 5.44 4.48
C LEU A 407 4.71 5.45 3.17
N GLY A 408 4.29 4.62 2.22
CA GLY A 408 5.01 4.47 0.94
C GLY A 408 6.42 3.94 1.17
N SER A 409 7.42 4.60 0.59
CA SER A 409 8.84 4.26 0.79
C SER A 409 9.47 4.86 2.06
N LEU A 410 8.73 5.67 2.84
CA LEU A 410 9.21 6.14 4.13
C LEU A 410 9.25 4.96 5.11
N GLY A 411 10.46 4.56 5.53
CA GLY A 411 10.67 3.42 6.43
C GLY A 411 10.72 2.06 5.75
N THR A 412 10.99 2.00 4.45
CA THR A 412 11.34 0.76 3.71
C THR A 412 12.72 0.85 3.13
#